data_AF-A0A7Z3C7A6-F1
#
_entry.id   AF-A0A7Z3C7A6-F1
#
_cell.length_a   1.000
_cell.length_b   1.000
_cell.length_c   1.000
_cell.angle_alpha   90.00
_cell.angle_beta   90.00
_cell.angle_gamma   90.00
#
_symmetry.space_group_name_H-M   'P 1'
#
loop_
_entity.id
_entity.type
_entity.pdbx_description
1 polymer ?
#
loop_
_entity_poly.entity_id
_entity_poly.type
_entity_poly.pdbx_seq_one_letter_code
_entity_poly.pdbx_strand_id
1 'polypeptide(L)'
;MDPGNVSAIISAVAGISGVLLGNAFVLIKEWRIKRKTINQATTYLGIIVVSHLDRFATECFDCCKDDGTWHGQPAGQDGYCQTTTADPVFRPLELDVDWRLLPRDLMYLILRIPDQQDQLHGKLRGIQDFDCDPPDHPEFFWVRRRGYALLGLQASAIVKKLRLHAGLPAEDPLPGEWDRDKSMNEVIAWLDELERKSRSAPDAGE
;
A
#
# COMPACT_ATOMS: atom_id res chain seq x y z
N MET A 1 23.33 -56.19 42.97
CA MET A 1 22.36 -55.06 43.04
C MET A 1 21.11 -55.62 43.67
N ASP A 2 20.67 -55.05 44.79
CA ASP A 2 19.42 -55.50 45.43
C ASP A 2 18.22 -55.17 44.54
N PRO A 3 17.29 -56.12 44.32
CA PRO A 3 16.15 -55.93 43.42
C PRO A 3 15.26 -54.73 43.80
N GLY A 4 15.23 -54.34 45.08
CA GLY A 4 14.52 -53.14 45.55
C GLY A 4 15.10 -51.82 45.02
N ASN A 5 16.42 -51.70 44.88
CA ASN A 5 17.07 -50.49 44.36
C ASN A 5 16.83 -50.32 42.85
N VAL A 6 16.75 -51.43 42.10
CA VAL A 6 16.48 -51.40 40.66
C VAL A 6 15.05 -50.89 40.39
N SER A 7 14.06 -51.38 41.15
CA SER A 7 12.66 -50.94 41.02
C SER A 7 12.49 -49.45 41.36
N ALA A 8 13.13 -48.96 42.43
CA ALA A 8 13.07 -47.55 42.81
C ALA A 8 13.65 -46.61 41.74
N ILE A 9 14.79 -46.99 41.13
CA ILE A 9 15.41 -46.22 40.04
C ILE A 9 14.49 -46.18 38.80
N ILE A 10 13.90 -47.32 38.42
CA ILE A 10 12.99 -47.38 37.26
C ILE A 10 11.77 -46.49 37.49
N SER A 11 11.15 -46.55 38.68
CA SER A 11 10.00 -45.71 39.01
C SER A 11 10.35 -44.22 39.04
N ALA A 12 11.51 -43.85 39.58
CA ALA A 12 11.98 -42.46 39.59
C ALA A 12 12.22 -41.94 38.17
N VAL A 13 12.89 -42.71 37.31
CA VAL A 13 13.15 -42.35 35.91
C VAL A 13 11.85 -42.26 35.11
N ALA A 14 10.90 -43.17 35.32
CA ALA A 14 9.60 -43.13 34.66
C ALA A 14 8.79 -41.89 35.08
N GLY A 15 8.79 -41.55 36.37
CA GLY A 15 8.11 -40.35 36.88
C GLY A 15 8.70 -39.05 36.31
N ILE A 16 10.02 -38.91 36.34
CA ILE A 16 10.71 -37.72 35.79
C ILE A 16 10.49 -37.62 34.28
N SER A 17 10.62 -38.73 33.56
CA SER A 17 10.37 -38.78 32.10
C SER A 17 8.94 -38.35 31.76
N GLY A 18 7.95 -38.83 32.53
CA GLY A 18 6.55 -38.45 32.35
C GLY A 18 6.33 -36.94 32.49
N VAL A 19 6.92 -36.32 33.51
CA VAL A 19 6.82 -34.86 33.73
C VAL A 19 7.50 -34.06 32.61
N LEU A 20 8.70 -34.48 32.18
CA LEU A 20 9.42 -33.80 31.11
C LEU A 20 8.68 -33.89 29.77
N LEU A 21 8.16 -35.06 29.41
CA LEU A 21 7.38 -35.26 28.20
C LEU A 21 6.06 -34.50 28.24
N GLY A 22 5.37 -34.50 29.39
CA GLY A 22 4.14 -33.73 29.59
C GLY A 22 4.36 -32.23 29.38
N ASN A 23 5.39 -31.66 30.02
CA ASN A 23 5.72 -30.24 29.88
C ASN A 23 6.15 -29.89 28.43
N ALA A 24 6.98 -30.72 27.80
CA ALA A 24 7.37 -30.51 26.41
C ALA A 24 6.17 -30.50 25.46
N PHE A 25 5.22 -31.43 25.65
CA PHE A 25 3.99 -31.49 24.85
C PHE A 25 3.14 -30.22 25.00
N VAL A 26 2.98 -29.71 26.24
CA VAL A 26 2.25 -28.46 26.51
C VAL A 26 2.91 -27.29 25.79
N LEU A 27 4.23 -27.12 25.91
CA LEU A 27 4.96 -26.03 25.25
C LEU A 27 4.82 -26.08 23.72
N ILE A 28 4.89 -27.27 23.11
CA ILE A 28 4.71 -27.46 21.67
C ILE A 28 3.27 -27.11 21.27
N LYS A 29 2.27 -27.56 22.03
CA LYS A 29 0.86 -27.28 21.77
C LYS A 29 0.57 -25.78 21.85
N GLU A 30 1.03 -25.12 22.92
CA GLU A 30 0.86 -23.68 23.13
C GLU A 30 1.53 -22.88 22.02
N TRP A 31 2.76 -23.24 21.64
CA TRP A 31 3.45 -22.60 20.52
C TRP A 31 2.68 -22.74 19.20
N ARG A 32 2.14 -23.93 18.91
CA ARG A 32 1.32 -24.16 17.70
C ARG A 32 0.03 -23.33 17.72
N ILE A 33 -0.69 -23.30 18.84
CA ILE A 33 -1.93 -22.52 18.98
C ILE A 33 -1.60 -21.03 18.80
N LYS A 34 -0.59 -20.52 19.51
CA LYS A 34 -0.15 -19.13 19.41
C LYS A 34 0.23 -18.76 17.98
N ARG A 35 0.98 -19.61 17.28
CA ARG A 35 1.36 -19.39 15.88
C ARG A 35 0.15 -19.39 14.96
N LYS A 36 -0.81 -20.30 15.14
CA LYS A 36 -2.05 -20.32 14.36
C LYS A 36 -2.88 -19.05 14.58
N THR A 37 -3.03 -18.60 15.82
CA THR A 37 -3.75 -17.37 16.16
C THR A 37 -3.08 -16.14 15.54
N ILE A 38 -1.75 -16.02 15.64
CA ILE A 38 -1.00 -14.92 15.00
C ILE A 38 -1.20 -14.97 13.49
N ASN A 39 -1.06 -16.13 12.84
CA ASN A 39 -1.25 -16.25 11.41
C ASN A 39 -2.66 -15.83 10.98
N GLN A 40 -3.71 -16.28 11.69
CA GLN A 40 -5.09 -15.89 11.40
C GLN A 40 -5.31 -14.38 11.53
N ALA A 41 -4.76 -13.77 12.57
CA ALA A 41 -4.83 -12.32 12.77
C ALA A 41 -4.05 -11.55 11.70
N THR A 42 -2.87 -12.04 11.29
CA THR A 42 -2.08 -11.45 10.20
C THR A 42 -2.80 -11.54 8.86
N THR A 43 -3.44 -12.69 8.56
CA THR A 43 -4.26 -12.85 7.35
C THR A 43 -5.46 -11.90 7.37
N TYR A 44 -6.17 -11.77 8.50
CA TYR A 44 -7.28 -10.83 8.65
C TYR A 44 -6.84 -9.39 8.40
N LEU A 45 -5.76 -8.95 9.07
CA LEU A 45 -5.16 -7.64 8.84
C LEU A 45 -4.81 -7.44 7.36
N GLY A 46 -4.16 -8.44 6.76
CA GLY A 46 -3.77 -8.42 5.36
C GLY A 46 -4.98 -8.19 4.44
N ILE A 47 -6.08 -8.91 4.63
CA ILE A 47 -7.30 -8.76 3.82
C ILE A 47 -7.82 -7.33 3.90
N ILE A 48 -8.02 -6.81 5.11
CA ILE A 48 -8.58 -5.46 5.31
C ILE A 48 -7.68 -4.40 4.67
N VAL A 49 -6.40 -4.41 5.04
CA VAL A 49 -5.47 -3.36 4.60
C VAL A 49 -5.20 -3.44 3.10
N VAL A 50 -5.09 -4.65 2.51
CA VAL A 50 -4.98 -4.82 1.05
C VAL A 50 -6.19 -4.23 0.34
N SER A 51 -7.42 -4.53 0.79
CA SER A 51 -8.62 -4.00 0.13
C SER A 51 -8.67 -2.47 0.15
N HIS A 52 -8.29 -1.84 1.26
CA HIS A 52 -8.24 -0.38 1.35
C HIS A 52 -7.12 0.24 0.49
N LEU A 53 -5.94 -0.39 0.44
CA LEU A 53 -4.83 0.07 -0.40
C LEU A 53 -5.12 -0.12 -1.90
N ASP A 54 -5.74 -1.24 -2.29
CA ASP A 54 -6.13 -1.48 -3.68
C ASP A 54 -7.18 -0.47 -4.14
N ARG A 55 -8.15 -0.14 -3.28
CA ARG A 55 -9.11 0.95 -3.53
C ARG A 55 -8.39 2.29 -3.68
N PHE A 56 -7.52 2.65 -2.74
CA PHE A 56 -6.73 3.88 -2.82
C PHE A 56 -5.90 3.96 -4.11
N ALA A 57 -5.29 2.86 -4.54
CA ALA A 57 -4.54 2.81 -5.79
C ALA A 57 -5.42 2.99 -7.04
N THR A 58 -6.67 2.52 -7.01
CA THR A 58 -7.66 2.79 -8.07
C THR A 58 -8.08 4.25 -8.09
N GLU A 59 -8.39 4.85 -6.94
CA GLU A 59 -8.74 6.27 -6.85
C GLU A 59 -7.56 7.17 -7.28
N CYS A 60 -6.31 6.77 -6.97
CA CYS A 60 -5.10 7.39 -7.50
C CYS A 60 -5.00 7.28 -9.03
N PHE A 61 -5.40 6.14 -9.61
CA PHE A 61 -5.43 5.97 -11.07
C PHE A 61 -6.44 6.93 -11.72
N ASP A 62 -7.61 7.11 -11.12
CA ASP A 62 -8.61 8.06 -11.60
C ASP A 62 -8.04 9.49 -11.61
N CYS A 63 -7.41 9.92 -10.51
CA CYS A 63 -6.74 11.22 -10.43
C CYS A 63 -5.55 11.37 -11.40
N CYS A 64 -4.87 10.27 -11.74
CA CYS A 64 -3.79 10.23 -12.73
C CYS A 64 -4.30 10.48 -14.16
N LYS A 65 -5.57 10.14 -14.44
CA LYS A 65 -6.21 10.36 -15.74
C LYS A 65 -6.97 11.69 -15.83
N ASP A 66 -7.21 12.36 -14.72
CA ASP A 66 -7.90 13.65 -14.65
C ASP A 66 -7.03 14.79 -15.23
N ASP A 67 -7.37 15.23 -16.44
CA ASP A 67 -6.72 16.35 -17.13
C ASP A 67 -7.51 17.66 -17.02
N GLY A 68 -8.55 17.70 -16.18
CA GLY A 68 -9.39 18.88 -15.99
C GLY A 68 -10.48 19.05 -17.04
N THR A 69 -10.65 18.06 -17.93
CA THR A 69 -11.67 18.07 -18.99
C THR A 69 -12.76 17.03 -18.75
N TRP A 70 -13.96 17.33 -19.24
CA TRP A 70 -15.10 16.41 -19.30
C TRP A 70 -15.56 16.30 -20.75
N HIS A 71 -15.51 15.09 -21.31
CA HIS A 71 -15.77 14.83 -22.74
C HIS A 71 -14.94 15.72 -23.70
N GLY A 72 -13.70 16.04 -23.33
CA GLY A 72 -12.79 16.85 -24.13
C GLY A 72 -13.09 18.35 -24.13
N GLN A 73 -13.91 18.82 -23.20
CA GLN A 73 -14.15 20.25 -22.93
C GLN A 73 -13.73 20.58 -21.50
N PRO A 74 -13.33 21.82 -21.19
CA PRO A 74 -13.01 22.23 -19.83
C PRO A 74 -14.16 21.90 -18.87
N ALA A 75 -13.86 21.27 -17.74
CA ALA A 75 -14.89 20.75 -16.83
C ALA A 75 -15.51 21.82 -15.90
N GLY A 76 -14.86 22.97 -15.76
CA GLY A 76 -15.31 24.09 -14.95
C GLY A 76 -16.22 25.07 -15.68
N GLN A 77 -16.65 26.11 -14.96
CA GLN A 77 -17.44 27.21 -15.54
C GLN A 77 -16.56 28.08 -16.45
N ASP A 78 -17.18 28.80 -17.39
CA ASP A 78 -16.53 29.79 -18.26
C ASP A 78 -15.32 29.28 -19.06
N GLY A 79 -15.26 27.96 -19.32
CA GLY A 79 -14.18 27.33 -20.07
C GLY A 79 -12.92 27.04 -19.25
N TYR A 80 -13.00 27.08 -17.92
CA TYR A 80 -11.88 26.74 -17.03
C TYR A 80 -11.77 25.22 -16.84
N CYS A 81 -10.55 24.70 -16.81
CA CYS A 81 -10.28 23.33 -16.43
C CYS A 81 -10.41 23.18 -14.92
N GLN A 82 -11.10 22.13 -14.45
CA GLN A 82 -11.30 21.86 -13.03
C GLN A 82 -11.21 20.35 -12.78
N THR A 83 -10.71 19.96 -11.61
CA THR A 83 -10.63 18.54 -11.21
C THR A 83 -11.99 17.86 -11.34
N THR A 84 -12.03 16.77 -12.10
CA THR A 84 -13.22 15.92 -12.28
C THR A 84 -13.28 14.76 -11.30
N THR A 85 -12.15 14.49 -10.63
CA THR A 85 -11.98 13.38 -9.69
C THR A 85 -11.83 13.89 -8.26
N ALA A 86 -12.39 13.14 -7.30
CA ALA A 86 -12.15 13.37 -5.89
C ALA A 86 -10.75 12.87 -5.49
N ASP A 87 -10.12 13.52 -4.53
CA ASP A 87 -8.87 13.04 -3.96
C ASP A 87 -9.06 11.66 -3.30
N PRO A 88 -8.17 10.70 -3.54
CA PRO A 88 -8.23 9.38 -2.93
C PRO A 88 -8.11 9.50 -1.41
N VAL A 89 -8.75 8.63 -0.64
CA VAL A 89 -8.69 8.72 0.83
C VAL A 89 -8.20 7.41 1.43
N PHE A 90 -7.06 7.46 2.12
CA PHE A 90 -6.55 6.33 2.89
C PHE A 90 -6.28 6.74 4.33
N ARG A 91 -7.03 6.14 5.27
CA ARG A 91 -6.94 6.44 6.71
C ARG A 91 -6.55 5.17 7.47
N PRO A 92 -5.26 4.82 7.51
CA PRO A 92 -4.84 3.55 8.07
C PRO A 92 -5.17 3.43 9.57
N LEU A 93 -5.09 4.53 10.33
CA LEU A 93 -5.33 4.51 11.77
C LEU A 93 -6.82 4.38 12.14
N GLU A 94 -7.74 4.53 11.18
CA GLU A 94 -9.17 4.24 11.37
C GLU A 94 -9.51 2.75 11.16
N LEU A 95 -8.56 1.95 10.66
CA LEU A 95 -8.77 0.52 10.44
C LEU A 95 -8.64 -0.24 11.77
N ASP A 96 -9.64 -1.07 12.08
CA ASP A 96 -9.66 -1.94 13.26
C ASP A 96 -8.79 -3.21 13.04
N VAL A 97 -7.46 -3.01 13.05
CA VAL A 97 -6.45 -4.05 12.84
C VAL A 97 -5.24 -3.86 13.76
N ASP A 98 -4.56 -4.96 14.13
CA ASP A 98 -3.36 -4.90 14.97
C ASP A 98 -2.08 -4.74 14.13
N TRP A 99 -1.65 -3.49 13.96
CA TRP A 99 -0.43 -3.10 13.23
C TRP A 99 0.85 -3.79 13.71
N ARG A 100 0.90 -4.30 14.95
CA ARG A 100 2.07 -4.99 15.51
C ARG A 100 2.33 -6.37 14.87
N LEU A 101 1.36 -6.88 14.11
CA LEU A 101 1.49 -8.13 13.35
C LEU A 101 2.31 -7.97 12.06
N LEU A 102 2.60 -6.73 11.66
CA LEU A 102 3.39 -6.43 10.47
C LEU A 102 4.89 -6.26 10.78
N PRO A 103 5.78 -6.56 9.81
CA PRO A 103 7.16 -6.14 9.87
C PRO A 103 7.24 -4.62 9.93
N ARG A 104 8.22 -4.10 10.68
CA ARG A 104 8.45 -2.65 10.87
C ARG A 104 8.38 -1.86 9.57
N ASP A 105 9.10 -2.32 8.55
CA ASP A 105 9.23 -1.59 7.29
C ASP A 105 7.90 -1.54 6.54
N LEU A 106 7.12 -2.63 6.55
CA LEU A 106 5.82 -2.69 5.88
C LEU A 106 4.81 -1.80 6.60
N MET A 107 4.78 -1.84 7.93
CA MET A 107 3.97 -0.95 8.75
C MET A 107 4.31 0.52 8.47
N TYR A 108 5.60 0.87 8.50
CA TYR A 108 6.06 2.24 8.22
C TYR A 108 5.65 2.71 6.82
N LEU A 109 5.83 1.88 5.79
CA LEU A 109 5.43 2.21 4.42
C LEU A 109 3.93 2.47 4.29
N ILE A 110 3.09 1.68 4.96
CA ILE A 110 1.62 1.86 4.94
C ILE A 110 1.23 3.14 5.67
N LEU A 111 1.74 3.33 6.89
CA LEU A 111 1.35 4.46 7.74
C LEU A 111 1.83 5.83 7.22
N ARG A 112 2.83 5.84 6.33
CA ARG A 112 3.37 7.07 5.71
C ARG A 112 2.58 7.54 4.49
N ILE A 113 1.68 6.73 3.93
CA ILE A 113 0.90 7.11 2.74
C ILE A 113 0.15 8.44 2.92
N PRO A 114 -0.57 8.67 4.04
CA PRO A 114 -1.25 9.95 4.27
C PRO A 114 -0.27 11.14 4.25
N ASP A 115 0.89 11.03 4.89
CA ASP A 115 1.90 12.10 4.89
C ASP A 115 2.40 12.42 3.47
N GLN A 116 2.53 11.42 2.61
CA GLN A 116 2.95 11.61 1.22
C GLN A 116 1.84 12.26 0.39
N GLN A 117 0.58 11.94 0.70
CA GLN A 117 -0.56 12.60 0.11
C GLN A 117 -0.62 14.07 0.53
N ASP A 118 -0.42 14.37 1.81
CA ASP A 118 -0.36 15.75 2.33
C ASP A 118 0.76 16.55 1.67
N GLN A 119 1.92 15.94 1.41
CA GLN A 119 3.02 16.57 0.67
C GLN A 119 2.61 16.91 -0.78
N LEU A 120 1.90 16.00 -1.46
CA LEU A 120 1.37 16.28 -2.79
C LEU A 120 0.33 17.40 -2.76
N HIS A 121 -0.59 17.37 -1.80
CA HIS A 121 -1.59 18.43 -1.61
C HIS A 121 -0.95 19.79 -1.33
N GLY A 122 0.10 19.82 -0.49
CA GLY A 122 0.87 21.03 -0.23
C GLY A 122 1.51 21.58 -1.50
N LYS A 123 2.08 20.72 -2.35
CA LYS A 123 2.64 21.13 -3.64
C LYS A 123 1.56 21.69 -4.59
N LEU A 124 0.42 21.00 -4.69
CA LEU A 124 -0.70 21.43 -5.53
C LEU A 124 -1.27 22.77 -5.08
N ARG A 125 -1.42 22.97 -3.77
CA ARG A 125 -1.84 24.26 -3.20
C ARG A 125 -0.84 25.36 -3.54
N GLY A 126 0.47 25.09 -3.43
CA GLY A 126 1.50 26.04 -3.81
C GLY A 126 1.37 26.51 -5.26
N ILE A 127 1.12 25.58 -6.20
CA ILE A 127 0.89 25.93 -7.62
C ILE A 127 -0.37 26.79 -7.76
N GLN A 128 -1.47 26.44 -7.10
CA GLN A 128 -2.70 27.23 -7.16
C GLN A 128 -2.56 28.63 -6.56
N ASP A 129 -1.75 28.79 -5.51
CA ASP A 129 -1.57 30.07 -4.81
C ASP A 129 -0.58 31.00 -5.53
N PHE A 130 0.45 30.45 -6.19
CA PHE A 130 1.58 31.24 -6.72
C PHE A 130 1.78 31.14 -8.23
N ASP A 131 1.42 30.02 -8.86
CA ASP A 131 1.68 29.71 -10.27
C ASP A 131 0.38 29.34 -11.02
N CYS A 132 -0.72 30.02 -10.66
CA CYS A 132 -2.04 29.75 -11.22
C CYS A 132 -2.14 30.27 -12.67
N ASP A 133 -2.27 29.34 -13.63
CA ASP A 133 -2.31 29.64 -15.07
C ASP A 133 -3.67 29.28 -15.71
N PRO A 134 -4.72 30.09 -15.50
CA PRO A 134 -6.03 29.86 -16.11
C PRO A 134 -6.04 30.14 -17.62
N PRO A 135 -6.93 29.49 -18.39
CA PRO A 135 -8.01 28.60 -17.93
C PRO A 135 -7.59 27.12 -17.80
N ASP A 136 -6.46 26.72 -18.39
CA ASP A 136 -6.12 25.31 -18.57
C ASP A 136 -5.40 24.69 -17.37
N HIS A 137 -4.74 25.50 -16.54
CA HIS A 137 -3.95 25.09 -15.37
C HIS A 137 -2.99 23.90 -15.65
N PRO A 138 -2.17 23.95 -16.72
CA PRO A 138 -1.43 22.80 -17.21
C PRO A 138 -0.46 22.22 -16.18
N GLU A 139 0.29 23.07 -15.47
CA GLU A 139 1.24 22.62 -14.44
C GLU A 139 0.53 21.92 -13.28
N PHE A 140 -0.60 22.47 -12.82
CA PHE A 140 -1.40 21.87 -11.75
C PHE A 140 -1.82 20.44 -12.13
N PHE A 141 -2.40 20.26 -13.32
CA PHE A 141 -2.83 18.94 -13.78
C PHE A 141 -1.66 17.99 -14.05
N TRP A 142 -0.53 18.47 -14.60
CA TRP A 142 0.65 17.63 -14.78
C TRP A 142 1.19 17.12 -13.44
N VAL A 143 1.33 18.00 -12.45
CA VAL A 143 1.83 17.66 -11.12
C VAL A 143 0.84 16.74 -10.39
N ARG A 144 -0.47 17.02 -10.47
CA ARG A 144 -1.54 16.19 -9.87
C ARG A 144 -1.50 14.78 -10.45
N ARG A 145 -1.53 14.67 -11.78
CA ARG A 145 -1.58 13.38 -12.47
C ARG A 145 -0.34 12.54 -12.18
N ARG A 146 0.85 13.13 -12.28
CA ARG A 146 2.12 12.46 -11.98
C ARG A 146 2.20 12.05 -10.52
N GLY A 147 1.81 12.94 -9.60
CA GLY A 147 1.85 12.69 -8.17
C GLY A 147 0.98 11.50 -7.76
N TYR A 148 -0.27 11.46 -8.23
CA TYR A 148 -1.16 10.35 -7.94
C TYR A 148 -0.78 9.05 -8.66
N ALA A 149 -0.21 9.12 -9.87
CA ALA A 149 0.37 7.94 -10.52
C ALA A 149 1.45 7.28 -9.64
N LEU A 150 2.35 8.08 -9.07
CA LEU A 150 3.41 7.59 -8.18
C LEU A 150 2.85 7.03 -6.87
N LEU A 151 1.89 7.71 -6.24
CA LEU A 151 1.23 7.23 -5.03
C LEU A 151 0.48 5.91 -5.26
N GLY A 152 -0.25 5.80 -6.37
CA GLY A 152 -0.94 4.58 -6.76
C GLY A 152 0.01 3.40 -6.98
N LEU A 153 1.11 3.61 -7.71
CA LEU A 153 2.14 2.59 -7.91
C LEU A 153 2.82 2.17 -6.60
N GLN A 154 3.07 3.12 -5.70
CA GLN A 154 3.61 2.81 -4.38
C GLN A 154 2.62 1.95 -3.58
N ALA A 155 1.33 2.30 -3.59
CA ALA A 155 0.29 1.52 -2.93
C ALA A 155 0.19 0.10 -3.50
N SER A 156 0.19 -0.07 -4.83
CA SER A 156 0.23 -1.39 -5.48
C SER A 156 1.46 -2.21 -5.07
N ALA A 157 2.63 -1.59 -4.96
CA ALA A 157 3.85 -2.27 -4.52
C ALA A 157 3.76 -2.71 -3.05
N ILE A 158 3.13 -1.92 -2.19
CA ILE A 158 2.86 -2.27 -0.79
C ILE A 158 1.85 -3.43 -0.72
N VAL A 159 0.79 -3.40 -1.52
CA VAL A 159 -0.20 -4.49 -1.63
C VAL A 159 0.48 -5.81 -1.96
N LYS A 160 1.36 -5.85 -2.97
CA LYS A 160 2.09 -7.07 -3.35
C LYS A 160 2.90 -7.65 -2.18
N LYS A 161 3.62 -6.78 -1.44
CA LYS A 161 4.39 -7.20 -0.25
C LYS A 161 3.49 -7.68 0.88
N LEU A 162 2.36 -7.02 1.10
CA LEU A 162 1.43 -7.36 2.16
C LEU A 162 0.68 -8.66 1.88
N ARG A 163 0.27 -8.91 0.63
CA ARG A 163 -0.32 -10.19 0.22
C ARG A 163 0.65 -11.34 0.49
N LEU A 164 1.92 -11.18 0.12
CA LEU A 164 2.96 -12.17 0.40
C LEU A 164 3.13 -12.43 1.91
N HIS A 165 3.21 -11.37 2.72
CA HIS A 165 3.36 -11.49 4.18
C HIS A 165 2.14 -12.14 4.85
N ALA A 166 0.93 -11.83 4.38
CA ALA A 166 -0.32 -12.32 4.94
C ALA A 166 -0.76 -13.69 4.38
N GLY A 167 -0.02 -14.26 3.44
CA GLY A 167 -0.36 -15.53 2.78
C GLY A 167 -1.59 -15.45 1.88
N LEU A 168 -1.84 -14.28 1.30
CA LEU A 168 -2.96 -14.03 0.38
C LEU A 168 -2.56 -14.37 -1.06
N PRO A 169 -3.53 -14.73 -1.92
CA PRO A 169 -3.26 -14.96 -3.34
C PRO A 169 -2.71 -13.68 -4.00
N ALA A 170 -1.76 -13.87 -4.90
CA ALA A 170 -1.32 -12.81 -5.80
C ALA A 170 -2.45 -12.47 -6.77
N GLU A 171 -2.59 -11.18 -7.08
CA GLU A 171 -3.48 -10.68 -8.12
C GLU A 171 -2.59 -9.99 -9.15
N ASP A 172 -2.21 -10.75 -10.18
CA ASP A 172 -1.58 -10.20 -11.37
C ASP A 172 -2.64 -10.19 -12.49
N PRO A 173 -2.70 -9.13 -13.32
CA PRO A 173 -3.60 -9.09 -14.47
C PRO A 173 -3.35 -10.28 -15.39
N LEU A 174 -4.41 -10.84 -15.98
CA LEU A 174 -4.25 -11.91 -16.96
C LEU A 174 -3.53 -11.38 -18.21
N PRO A 175 -2.77 -12.24 -18.93
CA PRO A 175 -2.10 -11.82 -20.16
C PRO A 175 -3.10 -11.23 -21.18
N GLY A 176 -2.86 -9.98 -21.57
CA GLY A 176 -3.72 -9.27 -22.54
C GLY A 176 -4.87 -8.49 -21.90
N GLU A 177 -5.09 -8.61 -20.60
CA GLU A 177 -6.02 -7.75 -19.87
C GLU A 177 -5.39 -6.40 -19.51
N TRP A 178 -6.26 -5.46 -19.16
CA TRP A 178 -5.85 -4.14 -18.76
C TRP A 178 -5.11 -4.18 -17.41
N ASP A 179 -4.00 -3.44 -17.33
CA ASP A 179 -3.17 -3.31 -16.13
C ASP A 179 -3.13 -1.84 -15.69
N ARG A 180 -3.64 -1.61 -14.48
CA ARG A 180 -3.66 -0.30 -13.81
C ARG A 180 -2.25 0.27 -13.62
N ASP A 181 -1.33 -0.53 -13.09
CA ASP A 181 0.04 -0.11 -12.78
C ASP A 181 0.78 0.21 -14.08
N LYS A 182 0.61 -0.61 -15.12
CA LYS A 182 1.15 -0.30 -16.45
C LYS A 182 0.61 1.02 -16.98
N SER A 183 -0.69 1.26 -16.89
CA SER A 183 -1.32 2.49 -17.35
C SER A 183 -0.83 3.74 -16.60
N MET A 184 -0.56 3.63 -15.30
CA MET A 184 0.03 4.73 -14.52
C MET A 184 1.48 5.01 -14.94
N ASN A 185 2.28 3.97 -15.18
CA ASN A 185 3.64 4.13 -15.70
C ASN A 185 3.66 4.80 -17.08
N GLU A 186 2.72 4.46 -17.96
CA GLU A 186 2.59 5.10 -19.28
C GLU A 186 2.27 6.59 -19.15
N VAL A 187 1.41 6.99 -18.21
CA VAL A 187 1.12 8.41 -17.94
C VAL A 187 2.35 9.15 -17.41
N ILE A 188 3.10 8.55 -16.47
CA ILE A 188 4.35 9.14 -15.96
C ILE A 188 5.34 9.33 -17.10
N ALA A 189 5.57 8.31 -17.93
CA ALA A 189 6.50 8.39 -19.05
C ALA A 189 6.10 9.48 -20.07
N TRP A 190 4.81 9.61 -20.34
CA TRP A 190 4.29 10.68 -21.22
C TRP A 190 4.50 12.07 -20.62
N LEU A 191 4.21 12.26 -19.33
CA LEU A 191 4.41 13.54 -18.63
C LEU A 191 5.90 13.91 -18.54
N ASP A 192 6.77 12.96 -18.23
CA ASP A 192 8.22 13.17 -18.14
C ASP A 192 8.80 13.59 -19.51
N GLU A 193 8.29 13.02 -20.60
CA GLU A 193 8.68 13.41 -21.96
C GLU A 193 8.18 14.81 -22.34
N LEU A 194 6.96 15.18 -21.90
CA LEU A 194 6.45 16.55 -22.07
C LEU A 194 7.29 17.57 -21.32
N GLU A 195 7.64 17.30 -20.05
CA GLU A 195 8.50 18.17 -19.25
C GLU A 195 9.90 18.30 -19.85
N ARG A 196 10.46 17.21 -20.39
CA ARG A 196 11.74 17.24 -21.11
C ARG A 196 11.65 18.15 -22.34
N LYS A 197 10.57 18.07 -23.10
CA LYS A 197 10.35 18.90 -24.30
C LYS A 197 10.21 20.38 -23.94
N SER A 198 9.41 20.72 -22.93
CA SER A 198 9.21 22.11 -22.50
C SER A 198 10.50 22.75 -22.03
N ARG A 199 11.35 22.02 -21.29
CA ARG A 199 12.68 22.49 -20.87
C ARG A 199 13.70 22.62 -21.99
N SER A 200 13.53 21.87 -23.07
CA SER A 200 14.43 21.90 -24.23
C SER A 200 14.04 22.92 -25.30
N ALA A 201 12.85 23.52 -25.19
CA ALA A 201 12.45 24.61 -26.06
C ALA A 201 13.33 25.83 -25.74
N PRO A 202 14.03 26.43 -26.72
CA PRO A 202 14.73 27.68 -26.48
C PRO A 202 13.71 28.73 -26.06
N ASP A 203 14.07 29.54 -25.07
CA ASP A 203 13.27 30.67 -24.62
C ASP A 203 12.96 31.53 -25.85
N ALA A 204 11.71 31.49 -26.31
CA ALA A 204 11.26 32.29 -27.43
C ALA A 204 11.02 33.72 -26.91
N GLY A 205 12.11 34.40 -26.53
CA GLY A 205 12.04 35.68 -25.86
C GLY A 205 13.41 36.34 -25.66
N GLU A 206 14.00 36.83 -26.75
CA GLU A 206 14.44 38.24 -26.91
C GLU A 206 14.70 38.55 -28.40
#